data_AF-A0A0N4UYS3-F1
#
_entry.id   AF-A0A0N4UYS3-F1
#
_cell.length_a   1.000
_cell.length_b   1.000
_cell.length_c   1.000
_cell.angle_alpha   90.00
_cell.angle_beta   90.00
_cell.angle_gamma   90.00
#
_symmetry.space_group_name_H-M   'P 1'
#
loop_
_entity.id
_entity.type
_entity.pdbx_description
1 polymer ?
#
loop_
_entity_poly.entity_id
_entity_poly.type
_entity_poly.pdbx_seq_one_letter_code
_entity_poly.pdbx_strand_id
1 'polypeptide(L)'
;MFVMCSVIAFRRTWSFSTIEFLKYRRLNPMLTSEDGQFTDDLSVPTTSWYDDEVSINEQFLSEVKHPINTIQNNGKVVIVKNISPHVTRKQLISFFSKFGKVVSCQVDSDGRWQSLHESNPVCNIISSVAEIEFKQVEDAQKALLASDEELKFYNRIMLVSTVDGRSDFDSFPINVLTRIIYYLSPLDRIRVERVNKTFLKAAAKAWAIDDSLSFANQVAFNQFFNAKNPMRNTHLQALLKRCGIYLRSLDLSGTRHLLNGNAFTIISSLCPHLHEVNISGLTADSKTLRAFSEALPQLSSVTYANMVSVGDKAIWSMFIQNGVNIRKIDLRGCKLLKGYCLKSFSAKLEHVLLDGCSRLERLCLEDLCLRSPNVKELRLNGCFRISDENINSITRCMSNLEKFSLCGDNFTMITSSGLVALSQLTNLSELMLDHNSAVSNELLEALFVPSSRLRKLSIAYAGCSVALTESSLTRIGKLQFLEDVDLSALTAVTNAVVSEIGSKCLAVRKLKLCGCTCLEDQGVCSLKNLRKLELLDITGCIMVTNLGVQPLLDCFPATENDLRQVQIALKVANSAKALLQFT
;
A
#
# COMPACT_ATOMS: atom_id res chain seq x y z
N MET A 1 19.12 -9.10 6.73
CA MET A 1 18.75 -7.85 6.04
C MET A 1 19.95 -6.95 5.75
N PHE A 2 20.87 -6.73 6.71
CA PHE A 2 22.09 -5.92 6.51
C PHE A 2 23.15 -6.49 5.53
N VAL A 3 23.13 -7.79 5.23
CA VAL A 3 24.12 -8.44 4.34
C VAL A 3 23.78 -8.31 2.85
N MET A 4 22.52 -8.03 2.50
CA MET A 4 22.09 -7.92 1.10
C MET A 4 22.37 -6.56 0.45
N CYS A 5 22.51 -5.49 1.24
CA CYS A 5 22.87 -4.18 0.68
C CYS A 5 24.25 -4.20 0.03
N SER A 6 25.20 -4.99 0.54
CA SER A 6 26.61 -4.97 0.12
C SER A 6 26.88 -5.61 -1.25
N VAL A 7 25.97 -6.43 -1.78
CA VAL A 7 26.15 -7.09 -3.09
C VAL A 7 25.75 -6.15 -4.25
N ILE A 8 24.99 -5.09 -3.96
CA ILE A 8 24.41 -4.21 -4.99
C ILE A 8 25.43 -3.18 -5.52
N ALA A 9 26.59 -3.02 -4.86
CA ALA A 9 27.64 -2.11 -5.31
C ALA A 9 29.02 -2.77 -5.33
N PHE A 10 29.41 -3.45 -6.42
CA PHE A 10 30.82 -3.46 -6.86
C PHE A 10 30.98 -3.71 -8.37
N ARG A 11 31.96 -3.01 -8.94
CA ARG A 11 32.21 -2.78 -10.37
C ARG A 11 32.79 -3.98 -11.13
N ARG A 12 32.34 -4.09 -12.39
CA ARG A 12 33.10 -4.34 -13.63
C ARG A 12 34.46 -5.07 -13.52
N THR A 13 34.42 -6.40 -13.59
CA THR A 13 35.41 -7.17 -14.36
C THR A 13 34.65 -8.22 -15.14
N TRP A 14 34.33 -7.90 -16.40
CA TRP A 14 33.59 -8.81 -17.26
C TRP A 14 34.57 -9.78 -17.92
N SER A 15 34.30 -11.09 -17.82
CA SER A 15 34.90 -12.03 -18.76
C SER A 15 34.20 -11.86 -20.13
N PHE A 16 34.92 -12.16 -21.21
CA PHE A 16 34.39 -12.04 -22.58
C PHE A 16 33.09 -12.85 -22.76
N SER A 17 32.98 -14.00 -22.09
CA SER A 17 31.78 -14.85 -22.07
C SER A 17 30.59 -14.19 -21.36
N THR A 18 30.81 -13.35 -20.35
CA THR A 18 29.73 -12.60 -19.67
C THR A 18 29.25 -11.41 -20.50
N ILE A 19 30.13 -10.80 -21.31
CA ILE A 19 29.75 -9.74 -22.27
C ILE A 19 28.90 -10.32 -23.41
N GLU A 20 29.25 -11.50 -23.93
CA GLU A 20 28.38 -12.21 -24.88
C GLU A 20 27.03 -12.57 -24.25
N PHE A 21 27.02 -13.08 -23.01
CA PHE A 21 25.78 -13.41 -22.31
C PHE A 21 24.84 -12.20 -22.12
N LEU A 22 25.38 -10.98 -22.01
CA LEU A 22 24.61 -9.75 -21.96
C LEU A 22 24.08 -9.28 -23.32
N LYS A 23 24.78 -9.56 -24.43
CA LYS A 23 24.32 -9.21 -25.79
C LYS A 23 23.01 -9.90 -26.16
N TYR A 24 22.73 -11.06 -25.57
CA TYR A 24 21.49 -11.82 -25.80
C TYR A 24 20.25 -11.30 -25.05
N ARG A 25 20.38 -10.28 -24.18
CA ARG A 25 19.22 -9.66 -23.49
C ARG A 25 19.10 -8.18 -23.87
N ARG A 26 18.10 -7.85 -24.68
CA ARG A 26 17.61 -6.47 -24.94
C ARG A 26 17.11 -5.79 -23.65
N LEU A 27 18.01 -5.44 -22.73
CA LEU A 27 17.68 -4.77 -21.46
C LEU A 27 18.78 -3.79 -21.00
N ASN A 28 19.74 -3.45 -21.86
CA ASN A 28 20.69 -2.36 -21.59
C ASN A 28 19.98 -1.04 -21.19
N PRO A 29 18.88 -0.59 -21.83
CA PRO A 29 18.39 0.76 -21.59
C PRO A 29 17.72 0.99 -20.22
N MET A 30 17.28 -0.06 -19.53
CA MET A 30 16.50 0.12 -18.29
C MET A 30 17.37 0.50 -17.08
N LEU A 31 18.69 0.30 -17.14
CA LEU A 31 19.61 0.52 -16.01
C LEU A 31 20.97 1.12 -16.41
N THR A 32 21.19 1.58 -17.66
CA THR A 32 22.46 2.21 -18.08
C THR A 32 22.38 3.69 -18.44
N SER A 33 21.22 4.36 -18.37
CA SER A 33 21.15 5.81 -18.59
C SER A 33 21.42 6.56 -17.28
N GLU A 34 22.70 6.73 -16.96
CA GLU A 34 23.10 7.81 -16.04
C GLU A 34 23.02 9.20 -16.72
N ASP A 35 22.87 9.26 -18.05
CA ASP A 35 22.68 10.50 -18.80
C ASP A 35 21.46 10.42 -19.74
N GLY A 36 20.57 11.40 -19.61
CA GLY A 36 19.24 11.44 -20.23
C GLY A 36 19.22 11.75 -21.72
N GLN A 37 19.67 10.83 -22.57
CA GLN A 37 19.35 10.86 -24.00
C GLN A 37 18.91 9.47 -24.49
N PHE A 38 17.65 9.37 -24.92
CA PHE A 38 17.14 8.27 -25.74
C PHE A 38 16.89 8.82 -27.13
N THR A 39 17.63 8.32 -28.13
CA THR A 39 17.28 8.54 -29.54
C THR A 39 16.39 7.40 -30.01
N ASP A 40 15.26 7.77 -30.59
CA ASP A 40 14.37 6.86 -31.33
C ASP A 40 15.11 6.30 -32.55
N ASP A 41 15.19 4.98 -32.67
CA ASP A 41 15.23 4.40 -34.01
C ASP A 41 14.55 3.02 -34.05
N LEU A 42 13.52 2.97 -34.88
CA LEU A 42 12.64 1.84 -35.14
C LEU A 42 13.19 1.03 -36.31
N SER A 43 13.45 -0.26 -36.10
CA SER A 43 13.14 -1.30 -37.09
C SER A 43 13.16 -2.68 -36.42
N VAL A 44 12.03 -3.39 -36.51
CA VAL A 44 11.88 -4.79 -36.12
C VAL A 44 11.42 -5.56 -37.35
N PRO A 45 12.13 -6.60 -37.79
CA PRO A 45 11.49 -7.69 -38.51
C PRO A 45 11.00 -8.73 -37.50
N THR A 46 9.74 -9.11 -37.67
CA THR A 46 9.04 -10.21 -37.01
C THR A 46 9.65 -11.57 -37.39
N THR A 47 10.03 -12.38 -36.41
CA THR A 47 10.07 -13.85 -36.57
C THR A 47 9.64 -14.56 -35.29
N SER A 48 8.75 -15.53 -35.48
CA SER A 48 8.08 -16.42 -34.51
C SER A 48 9.02 -17.50 -33.99
N TRP A 49 9.28 -17.54 -32.68
CA TRP A 49 10.09 -18.59 -32.06
C TRP A 49 9.35 -19.08 -30.80
N TYR A 50 8.30 -19.87 -31.03
CA TYR A 50 7.88 -20.93 -30.13
C TYR A 50 8.27 -22.24 -30.81
N ASP A 51 8.72 -23.19 -30.00
CA ASP A 51 9.26 -24.52 -30.31
C ASP A 51 10.80 -24.55 -30.27
N ASP A 52 11.31 -24.93 -29.09
CA ASP A 52 12.34 -25.97 -28.98
C ASP A 52 12.54 -26.32 -27.49
N GLU A 53 12.20 -27.58 -27.17
CA GLU A 53 12.60 -28.27 -25.95
C GLU A 53 14.13 -28.26 -25.83
N VAL A 54 14.68 -27.55 -24.85
CA VAL A 54 16.11 -27.65 -24.57
C VAL A 54 16.37 -28.79 -23.60
N SER A 55 16.51 -29.97 -24.19
CA SER A 55 17.36 -31.05 -23.69
C SER A 55 18.81 -30.56 -23.68
N ILE A 56 19.47 -30.59 -22.52
CA ILE A 56 20.87 -30.18 -22.38
C ILE A 56 21.74 -31.40 -22.72
N ASN A 57 22.33 -31.38 -23.91
CA ASN A 57 23.31 -32.37 -24.35
C ASN A 57 24.67 -32.10 -23.68
N GLU A 58 25.15 -33.10 -22.93
CA GLU A 58 26.49 -33.18 -22.36
C GLU A 58 27.51 -33.48 -23.46
N GLN A 59 28.06 -32.47 -24.17
CA GLN A 59 29.22 -32.75 -25.05
C GLN A 59 30.14 -31.57 -25.42
N PHE A 60 29.99 -30.39 -24.83
CA PHE A 60 30.98 -29.30 -24.98
C PHE A 60 31.79 -29.10 -23.69
N LEU A 61 32.57 -30.13 -23.35
CA LEU A 61 33.67 -30.07 -22.39
C LEU A 61 34.92 -30.66 -23.04
N SER A 62 35.60 -29.89 -23.87
CA SER A 62 37.04 -30.07 -24.09
C SER A 62 37.62 -28.82 -24.74
N GLU A 63 38.76 -28.39 -24.20
CA GLU A 63 39.74 -27.48 -24.80
C GLU A 63 39.36 -26.00 -24.97
N VAL A 64 39.77 -25.17 -24.00
CA VAL A 64 40.72 -24.06 -24.24
C VAL A 64 41.49 -23.79 -22.94
N LYS A 65 42.82 -23.93 -22.98
CA LYS A 65 43.78 -23.52 -21.94
C LYS A 65 44.26 -22.08 -22.19
N HIS A 66 44.49 -21.35 -21.08
CA HIS A 66 45.24 -20.09 -20.88
C HIS A 66 44.45 -18.75 -20.90
N PRO A 67 44.94 -17.70 -20.21
CA PRO A 67 45.35 -17.64 -18.80
C PRO A 67 44.58 -16.50 -18.09
N ILE A 68 43.89 -16.80 -16.99
CA ILE A 68 43.25 -15.78 -16.16
C ILE A 68 44.25 -15.37 -15.07
N ASN A 69 44.71 -14.11 -15.09
CA ASN A 69 45.40 -13.48 -13.97
C ASN A 69 44.47 -13.43 -12.76
N THR A 70 44.43 -14.53 -12.02
CA THR A 70 43.89 -14.60 -10.68
C THR A 70 44.92 -13.95 -9.77
N ILE A 71 44.53 -12.91 -9.04
CA ILE A 71 45.28 -12.48 -7.86
C ILE A 71 45.29 -13.70 -6.94
N GLN A 72 46.40 -14.41 -6.90
CA GLN A 72 46.61 -15.51 -5.98
C GLN A 72 46.48 -14.96 -4.56
N ASN A 73 45.37 -15.28 -3.92
CA ASN A 73 45.15 -15.01 -2.52
C ASN A 73 46.06 -15.97 -1.74
N ASN A 74 47.26 -15.53 -1.39
CA ASN A 74 48.33 -16.40 -0.88
C ASN A 74 48.08 -16.95 0.55
N GLY A 75 46.83 -16.98 1.04
CA GLY A 75 46.49 -17.43 2.40
C GLY A 75 47.01 -16.52 3.53
N LYS A 76 47.54 -15.34 3.19
CA LYS A 76 48.15 -14.39 4.12
C LYS A 76 47.17 -13.38 4.73
N VAL A 77 45.93 -13.37 4.24
CA VAL A 77 44.93 -12.36 4.57
C VAL A 77 43.78 -12.98 5.34
N VAL A 78 43.34 -12.30 6.41
CA VAL A 78 42.17 -12.68 7.20
C VAL A 78 41.19 -11.50 7.31
N ILE A 79 39.90 -11.81 7.39
CA ILE A 79 38.83 -10.85 7.64
C ILE A 79 38.44 -10.93 9.11
N VAL A 80 38.46 -9.79 9.78
CA VAL A 80 38.11 -9.66 11.21
C VAL A 80 36.79 -8.90 11.32
N LYS A 81 35.80 -9.50 11.97
CA LYS A 81 34.46 -8.91 12.21
C LYS A 81 34.23 -8.70 13.71
N ASN A 82 33.14 -8.00 14.05
CA ASN A 82 32.73 -7.71 15.44
C ASN A 82 33.72 -6.81 16.20
N ILE A 83 34.39 -5.90 15.48
CA ILE A 83 35.33 -4.94 16.05
C ILE A 83 34.56 -3.87 16.83
N SER A 84 35.04 -3.53 18.04
CA SER A 84 34.45 -2.44 18.82
C SER A 84 34.66 -1.09 18.12
N PRO A 85 33.64 -0.20 18.05
CA PRO A 85 33.71 1.07 17.33
C PRO A 85 34.75 2.05 17.90
N HIS A 86 35.28 1.79 19.09
CA HIS A 86 36.35 2.58 19.71
C HIS A 86 37.77 2.10 19.34
N VAL A 87 37.88 1.00 18.58
CA VAL A 87 39.16 0.40 18.22
C VAL A 87 39.73 1.06 16.97
N THR A 88 40.91 1.65 17.11
CA THR A 88 41.63 2.28 16.00
C THR A 88 42.41 1.26 15.17
N ARG A 89 42.73 1.60 13.92
CA ARG A 89 43.63 0.82 13.05
C ARG A 89 44.95 0.46 13.72
N LYS A 90 45.55 1.39 14.47
CA LYS A 90 46.81 1.15 15.21
C LYS A 90 46.64 0.10 16.31
N GLN A 91 45.50 0.14 17.02
CA GLN A 91 45.18 -0.86 18.04
C GLN A 91 44.90 -2.24 17.44
N LEU A 92 44.25 -2.32 16.27
CA LEU A 92 44.08 -3.59 15.54
C LEU A 92 45.42 -4.18 15.11
N ILE A 93 46.30 -3.38 14.51
CA ILE A 93 47.65 -3.83 14.14
C ILE A 93 48.40 -4.33 15.38
N SER A 94 48.35 -3.57 16.48
CA SER A 94 48.99 -3.97 17.74
C SER A 94 48.41 -5.27 18.30
N PHE A 95 47.08 -5.44 18.26
CA PHE A 95 46.41 -6.63 18.78
C PHE A 95 46.75 -7.88 17.96
N PHE A 96 46.68 -7.78 16.63
CA PHE A 96 46.96 -8.92 15.74
C PHE A 96 48.45 -9.22 15.57
N SER A 97 49.34 -8.30 15.99
CA SER A 97 50.79 -8.55 15.98
C SER A 97 51.23 -9.72 16.88
N LYS A 98 50.38 -10.15 17.83
CA LYS A 98 50.63 -11.34 18.65
C LYS A 98 50.58 -12.66 17.86
N PHE A 99 49.86 -12.69 16.74
CA PHE A 99 49.78 -13.86 15.86
C PHE A 99 50.89 -13.86 14.80
N GLY A 100 51.47 -12.69 14.49
CA GLY A 100 52.60 -12.53 13.58
C GLY A 100 52.75 -11.11 13.04
N LYS A 101 53.73 -10.90 12.16
CA LYS A 101 54.00 -9.55 11.63
C LYS A 101 52.91 -9.12 10.65
N VAL A 102 52.09 -8.14 11.05
CA VAL A 102 51.08 -7.50 10.19
C VAL A 102 51.77 -6.58 9.17
N VAL A 103 51.51 -6.82 7.89
CA VAL A 103 52.02 -6.04 6.75
C VAL A 103 51.07 -4.89 6.42
N SER A 104 49.78 -5.20 6.36
CA SER A 104 48.75 -4.22 6.09
C SER A 104 47.52 -4.52 6.94
N CYS A 105 46.85 -3.46 7.36
CA CYS A 105 45.54 -3.54 7.99
C CYS A 105 44.69 -2.49 7.30
N GLN A 106 43.61 -2.91 6.65
CA GLN A 106 42.62 -2.03 6.07
C GLN A 106 41.38 -2.11 6.94
N VAL A 107 41.11 -1.02 7.67
CA VAL A 107 39.82 -0.84 8.32
C VAL A 107 38.95 -0.15 7.29
N ASP A 108 37.78 -0.70 7.02
CA ASP A 108 36.88 -0.11 6.04
C ASP A 108 36.34 1.22 6.60
N SER A 109 37.03 2.33 6.33
CA SER A 109 36.67 3.68 6.81
C SER A 109 36.01 4.53 5.72
N ASP A 110 35.70 3.96 4.56
CA ASP A 110 35.13 4.69 3.45
C ASP A 110 33.59 4.69 3.53
N GLY A 111 33.06 5.86 3.88
CA GLY A 111 31.68 6.28 3.60
C GLY A 111 31.40 6.39 2.10
N ARG A 112 31.59 5.31 1.33
CA ARG A 112 31.07 5.13 -0.04
C ARG A 112 29.72 4.41 -0.09
N TRP A 113 29.10 4.21 1.06
CA TRP A 113 27.65 4.05 1.16
C TRP A 113 27.10 5.39 1.64
N GLN A 114 26.93 6.33 0.70
CA GLN A 114 26.08 7.49 0.97
C GLN A 114 24.69 6.95 1.30
N SER A 115 24.35 7.03 2.58
CA SER A 115 22.99 7.07 3.04
C SER A 115 22.26 8.20 2.31
N LEU A 116 21.22 7.85 1.55
CA LEU A 116 20.29 8.82 0.95
C LEU A 116 19.27 9.38 1.97
N HIS A 117 19.56 9.25 3.26
CA HIS A 117 18.87 9.90 4.38
C HIS A 117 19.94 10.37 5.37
N GLU A 118 20.06 11.57 5.90
CA GLU A 118 19.30 12.82 5.88
C GLU A 118 20.27 13.86 6.51
N SER A 119 19.93 15.13 6.37
CA SER A 119 20.54 16.27 7.07
C SER A 119 20.67 16.09 8.59
N ASN A 120 21.86 15.79 9.15
CA ASN A 120 22.46 16.31 10.41
C ASN A 120 23.78 15.57 10.82
N PRO A 121 24.58 16.07 11.80
CA PRO A 121 26.03 16.16 11.68
C PRO A 121 26.81 14.88 12.03
N VAL A 122 28.02 14.83 11.44
CA VAL A 122 29.13 13.87 11.58
C VAL A 122 29.18 13.10 12.91
N CYS A 123 28.73 11.85 12.87
CA CYS A 123 29.17 10.79 13.78
C CYS A 123 30.18 9.91 13.03
N ASN A 124 31.44 9.91 13.46
CA ASN A 124 32.48 8.98 13.00
C ASN A 124 32.11 7.54 13.41
N ILE A 125 31.37 6.83 12.58
CA ILE A 125 31.12 5.40 12.74
C ILE A 125 32.31 4.66 12.12
N ILE A 126 33.25 4.20 12.94
CA ILE A 126 34.30 3.27 12.52
C ILE A 126 33.64 1.91 12.30
N SER A 127 33.87 1.29 11.13
CA SER A 127 33.24 0.03 10.71
C SER A 127 33.55 -1.16 11.61
N SER A 128 32.69 -2.18 11.56
CA SER A 128 32.78 -3.42 12.34
C SER A 128 33.65 -4.51 11.69
N VAL A 129 34.30 -4.21 10.55
CA VAL A 129 35.06 -5.17 9.74
C VAL A 129 36.42 -4.60 9.32
N ALA A 130 37.48 -5.40 9.43
CA ALA A 130 38.82 -5.07 8.96
C ALA A 130 39.46 -6.23 8.21
N GLU A 131 40.29 -5.93 7.23
CA GLU A 131 41.14 -6.87 6.51
C GLU A 131 42.58 -6.77 7.04
N ILE A 132 43.17 -7.90 7.43
CA ILE A 132 44.51 -7.95 8.01
C ILE A 132 45.37 -8.90 7.20
N GLU A 133 46.47 -8.36 6.66
CA GLU A 133 47.47 -9.11 5.91
C GLU A 133 48.69 -9.35 6.78
N PHE A 134 49.07 -10.62 6.91
CA PHE A 134 50.27 -11.06 7.61
C PHE A 134 51.43 -11.27 6.64
N LYS A 135 52.66 -11.15 7.15
CA LYS A 135 53.87 -11.39 6.34
C LYS A 135 53.98 -12.84 5.89
N GLN A 136 53.56 -13.77 6.75
CA GLN A 136 53.61 -15.22 6.55
C GLN A 136 52.21 -15.83 6.58
N VAL A 137 52.04 -16.97 5.90
CA VAL A 137 50.75 -17.68 5.80
C VAL A 137 50.42 -18.36 7.13
N GLU A 138 51.44 -18.87 7.82
CA GLU A 138 51.32 -19.55 9.11
C GLU A 138 50.78 -18.59 10.19
N ASP A 139 51.11 -17.31 10.11
CA ASP A 139 50.64 -16.28 11.05
C ASP A 139 49.14 -15.97 10.86
N ALA A 140 48.67 -15.97 9.61
CA ALA A 140 47.25 -15.87 9.29
C ALA A 140 46.47 -17.11 9.78
N GLN A 141 47.05 -18.31 9.64
CA GLN A 141 46.46 -19.54 10.17
C GLN A 141 46.36 -19.56 11.70
N LYS A 142 47.38 -19.05 12.41
CA LYS A 142 47.31 -18.89 13.88
C LYS A 142 46.15 -17.99 14.30
N ALA A 143 45.92 -16.89 13.58
CA ALA A 143 44.80 -15.99 13.87
C ALA A 143 43.43 -16.65 13.59
N LEU A 144 43.35 -17.55 12.60
CA LEU A 144 42.13 -18.31 12.28
C LEU A 144 41.82 -19.43 13.28
N LEU A 145 42.85 -20.03 13.88
CA LEU A 145 42.74 -21.11 14.86
C LEU A 145 42.76 -20.63 16.31
N ALA A 146 42.83 -19.31 16.53
CA ALA A 146 42.86 -18.70 17.85
C ALA A 146 41.55 -18.94 18.62
N SER A 147 41.67 -19.17 19.92
CA SER A 147 40.53 -19.33 20.82
C SER A 147 39.77 -18.01 21.07
N ASP A 148 38.53 -18.11 21.52
CA ASP A 148 37.69 -16.95 21.85
C ASP A 148 38.35 -16.03 22.91
N GLU A 149 39.11 -16.60 23.86
CA GLU A 149 39.86 -15.83 24.86
C GLU A 149 41.01 -15.04 24.22
N GLU A 150 41.70 -15.64 23.25
CA GLU A 150 42.76 -14.99 22.50
C GLU A 150 42.21 -13.93 21.54
N LEU A 151 40.97 -14.05 21.08
CA LEU A 151 40.33 -13.06 20.20
C LEU A 151 39.53 -12.00 20.97
N LYS A 152 39.58 -12.01 22.31
CA LYS A 152 38.90 -11.02 23.14
C LYS A 152 39.67 -9.71 23.23
N PHE A 153 39.01 -8.61 22.88
CA PHE A 153 39.53 -7.25 23.01
C PHE A 153 38.42 -6.30 23.48
N TYR A 154 38.67 -5.53 24.55
CA TYR A 154 37.67 -4.66 25.20
C TYR A 154 36.31 -5.34 25.43
N ASN A 155 36.29 -6.53 26.04
CA ASN A 155 35.08 -7.32 26.32
C ASN A 155 34.26 -7.76 25.09
N ARG A 156 34.82 -7.75 23.89
CA ARG A 156 34.23 -8.39 22.70
C ARG A 156 35.16 -9.41 22.09
N ILE A 157 34.60 -10.51 21.61
CA ILE A 157 35.33 -11.54 20.87
C ILE A 157 35.27 -11.15 19.39
N MET A 158 36.43 -10.91 18.79
CA MET A 158 36.55 -10.66 17.36
C MET A 158 36.41 -11.97 16.58
N LEU A 159 35.70 -11.94 15.45
CA LEU A 159 35.49 -13.12 14.61
C LEU A 159 36.45 -13.08 13.43
N VAL A 160 37.34 -14.05 13.32
CA VAL A 160 38.33 -14.14 12.22
C VAL A 160 37.88 -15.19 11.22
N SER A 161 37.81 -14.83 9.94
CA SER A 161 37.47 -15.75 8.84
C SER A 161 38.46 -15.59 7.68
N THR A 162 38.62 -16.63 6.86
CA THR A 162 39.35 -16.50 5.59
C THR A 162 38.66 -15.50 4.68
N VAL A 163 39.38 -14.95 3.71
CA VAL A 163 38.81 -14.07 2.67
C VAL A 163 37.73 -14.80 1.86
N ASP A 164 37.86 -16.12 1.73
CA ASP A 164 36.86 -17.00 1.10
C ASP A 164 35.59 -17.20 1.98
N GLY A 165 35.62 -16.76 3.23
CA GLY A 165 34.50 -16.75 4.18
C GLY A 165 33.42 -15.69 3.90
N ARG A 166 33.21 -15.33 2.63
CA ARG A 166 31.88 -14.89 2.21
C ARG A 166 31.01 -16.14 2.36
N SER A 167 30.05 -16.12 3.28
CA SER A 167 29.00 -17.15 3.33
C SER A 167 28.46 -17.30 1.91
N ASP A 168 28.80 -18.41 1.26
CA ASP A 168 28.60 -18.55 -0.17
C ASP A 168 27.10 -18.71 -0.39
N PHE A 169 26.42 -17.63 -0.83
CA PHE A 169 25.00 -17.72 -1.14
C PHE A 169 24.74 -18.76 -2.23
N ASP A 170 25.78 -19.16 -2.98
CA ASP A 170 25.73 -20.25 -3.95
C ASP A 170 25.61 -21.64 -3.30
N SER A 171 25.93 -21.77 -2.00
CA SER A 171 25.72 -23.00 -1.23
C SER A 171 24.28 -23.15 -0.73
N PHE A 172 23.44 -22.11 -0.82
CA PHE A 172 22.06 -22.22 -0.38
C PHE A 172 21.22 -23.07 -1.34
N PRO A 173 20.39 -24.00 -0.81
CA PRO A 173 19.37 -24.66 -1.60
C PRO A 173 18.46 -23.66 -2.33
N ILE A 174 18.09 -23.98 -3.57
CA ILE A 174 17.34 -23.06 -4.45
C ILE A 174 16.02 -22.59 -3.83
N ASN A 175 15.36 -23.41 -3.02
CA ASN A 175 14.14 -23.09 -2.28
C ASN A 175 14.38 -22.04 -1.19
N VAL A 176 15.48 -22.14 -0.44
CA VAL A 176 15.88 -21.13 0.55
C VAL A 176 16.17 -19.81 -0.15
N LEU A 177 16.93 -19.85 -1.25
CA LEU A 177 17.24 -18.65 -2.03
C LEU A 177 15.97 -18.03 -2.62
N THR A 178 15.05 -18.84 -3.13
CA THR A 178 13.73 -18.40 -3.62
C THR A 178 12.97 -17.67 -2.52
N ARG A 179 12.97 -18.21 -1.29
CA ARG A 179 12.27 -17.60 -0.15
C ARG A 179 12.94 -16.30 0.30
N ILE A 180 14.26 -16.20 0.23
CA ILE A 180 14.98 -14.95 0.52
C ILE A 180 14.61 -13.89 -0.53
N ILE A 181 14.67 -14.24 -1.82
CA ILE A 181 14.36 -13.33 -2.92
C ILE A 181 12.89 -12.90 -2.88
N TYR A 182 11.98 -13.78 -2.44
CA TYR A 182 10.58 -13.47 -2.24
C TYR A 182 10.36 -12.27 -1.30
N TYR A 183 11.15 -12.10 -0.24
CA TYR A 183 11.01 -10.94 0.64
C TYR A 183 11.63 -9.65 0.09
N LEU A 184 12.27 -9.70 -1.08
CA LEU A 184 12.80 -8.52 -1.74
C LEU A 184 11.71 -7.76 -2.49
N SER A 185 11.92 -6.44 -2.61
CA SER A 185 11.08 -5.60 -3.45
C SER A 185 11.10 -6.10 -4.91
N PRO A 186 10.04 -5.88 -5.69
CA PRO A 186 10.01 -6.24 -7.11
C PRO A 186 11.23 -5.71 -7.90
N LEU A 187 11.73 -4.52 -7.60
CA LEU A 187 12.94 -3.96 -8.24
C LEU A 187 14.20 -4.73 -7.85
N ASP A 188 14.34 -5.08 -6.57
CA ASP A 188 15.49 -5.84 -6.10
C ASP A 188 15.46 -7.28 -6.59
N ARG A 189 14.28 -7.88 -6.77
CA ARG A 189 14.10 -9.17 -7.47
C ARG A 189 14.69 -9.12 -8.88
N ILE A 190 14.46 -8.04 -9.64
CA ILE A 190 15.05 -7.87 -10.98
C ILE A 190 16.57 -7.70 -10.90
N ARG A 191 17.08 -7.01 -9.88
CA ARG A 191 18.53 -6.83 -9.70
C ARG A 191 19.22 -8.16 -9.40
N VAL A 192 18.64 -9.00 -8.54
CA VAL A 192 19.24 -10.30 -8.19
C VAL A 192 19.27 -11.29 -9.35
N GLU A 193 18.38 -11.17 -10.34
CA GLU A 193 18.43 -11.96 -11.58
C GLU A 193 19.76 -11.82 -12.36
N ARG A 194 20.55 -10.78 -12.05
CA ARG A 194 21.83 -10.46 -12.71
C ARG A 194 23.05 -11.00 -11.95
N VAL A 195 22.87 -11.57 -10.76
CA VAL A 195 23.97 -12.05 -9.92
C VAL A 195 24.62 -13.30 -10.54
N ASN A 196 23.84 -14.38 -10.69
CA ASN A 196 24.26 -15.60 -11.38
C ASN A 196 23.06 -16.46 -11.81
N LYS A 197 23.31 -17.61 -12.44
CA LYS A 197 22.26 -18.53 -12.94
C LYS A 197 21.37 -19.09 -11.82
N THR A 198 21.91 -19.33 -10.63
CA THR A 198 21.16 -19.85 -9.47
C THR A 198 20.18 -18.80 -8.95
N PHE A 199 20.63 -17.56 -8.76
CA PHE A 199 19.79 -16.44 -8.37
C PHE A 199 18.73 -16.12 -9.43
N LEU A 200 19.05 -16.21 -10.73
CA LEU A 200 18.07 -16.06 -11.80
C LEU A 200 16.95 -17.12 -11.70
N LYS A 201 17.30 -18.39 -11.50
CA LYS A 201 16.32 -19.48 -11.32
C LYS A 201 15.49 -19.29 -10.05
N ALA A 202 16.11 -18.87 -8.95
CA ALA A 202 15.41 -18.62 -7.69
C ALA A 202 14.47 -17.41 -7.79
N ALA A 203 14.88 -16.34 -8.48
CA ALA A 203 14.04 -15.17 -8.73
C ALA A 203 12.83 -15.52 -9.62
N ALA A 204 13.02 -16.31 -10.67
CA ALA A 204 11.92 -16.79 -11.51
C ALA A 204 10.89 -17.60 -10.68
N LYS A 205 11.35 -18.46 -9.77
CA LYS A 205 10.47 -19.16 -8.84
C LYS A 205 9.80 -18.21 -7.84
N ALA A 206 10.48 -17.17 -7.38
CA ALA A 206 9.94 -16.20 -6.44
C ALA A 206 8.81 -15.37 -7.06
N TRP A 207 8.91 -15.01 -8.34
CA TRP A 207 7.83 -14.34 -9.08
C TRP A 207 6.57 -15.17 -9.21
N ALA A 208 6.67 -16.50 -9.16
CA ALA A 208 5.51 -17.40 -9.22
C ALA A 208 4.78 -17.56 -7.87
N ILE A 209 5.35 -17.05 -6.77
CA ILE A 209 4.75 -17.15 -5.43
C ILE A 209 3.72 -16.04 -5.21
N ASP A 210 3.98 -14.82 -5.70
CA ASP A 210 3.03 -13.71 -5.58
C ASP A 210 2.06 -13.70 -6.76
N ASP A 211 0.77 -13.69 -6.43
CA ASP A 211 -0.33 -13.48 -7.38
C ASP A 211 -0.79 -12.01 -7.41
N SER A 212 -0.12 -11.12 -6.68
CA SER A 212 -0.44 -9.70 -6.64
C SER A 212 0.80 -8.83 -6.85
N LEU A 213 0.62 -7.78 -7.65
CA LEU A 213 1.64 -6.75 -7.87
C LEU A 213 0.98 -5.39 -7.73
N SER A 214 1.27 -4.70 -6.63
CA SER A 214 0.84 -3.32 -6.40
C SER A 214 2.04 -2.39 -6.36
N PHE A 215 1.93 -1.27 -7.06
CA PHE A 215 2.89 -0.19 -6.99
C PHE A 215 2.48 0.87 -5.95
N ALA A 216 1.23 0.84 -5.47
CA ALA A 216 0.77 1.72 -4.44
C ALA A 216 1.57 1.47 -3.14
N ASN A 217 1.96 2.54 -2.46
CA ASN A 217 2.67 2.51 -1.19
C ASN A 217 4.05 1.82 -1.20
N GLN A 218 4.61 1.51 -2.37
CA GLN A 218 5.97 0.97 -2.48
C GLN A 218 6.99 2.10 -2.64
N VAL A 219 7.65 2.47 -1.54
CA VAL A 219 8.65 3.56 -1.50
C VAL A 219 9.73 3.38 -2.57
N ALA A 220 10.22 2.14 -2.77
CA ALA A 220 11.23 1.83 -3.77
C ALA A 220 10.77 2.13 -5.21
N PHE A 221 9.51 1.79 -5.56
CA PHE A 221 8.96 2.12 -6.88
C PHE A 221 8.74 3.62 -7.05
N ASN A 222 8.27 4.31 -6.02
CA ASN A 222 8.04 5.76 -6.08
C ASN A 222 9.34 6.56 -6.20
N GLN A 223 10.42 6.07 -5.60
CA GLN A 223 11.75 6.65 -5.75
C GLN A 223 12.32 6.39 -7.16
N PHE A 224 12.16 5.16 -7.67
CA PHE A 224 12.66 4.78 -8.99
C PHE A 224 11.89 5.45 -10.14
N PHE A 225 10.56 5.40 -10.09
CA PHE A 225 9.64 6.02 -11.04
C PHE A 225 9.19 7.38 -10.53
N ASN A 226 10.00 8.39 -10.84
CA ASN A 226 9.78 9.77 -10.40
C ASN A 226 9.56 10.70 -11.60
N ALA A 227 9.49 12.02 -11.34
CA ALA A 227 9.26 13.03 -12.39
C ALA A 227 10.29 12.99 -13.52
N LYS A 228 11.56 12.68 -13.19
CA LYS A 228 12.67 12.63 -14.14
C LYS A 228 12.74 11.29 -14.88
N ASN A 229 12.31 10.21 -14.23
CA ASN A 229 12.30 8.86 -14.80
C ASN A 229 10.92 8.20 -14.72
N PRO A 230 9.94 8.64 -15.52
CA PRO A 230 8.60 8.08 -15.48
C PRO A 230 8.56 6.65 -16.04
N MET A 231 7.64 5.84 -15.51
CA MET A 231 7.37 4.50 -16.02
C MET A 231 6.82 4.56 -17.45
N ARG A 232 7.34 3.73 -18.36
CA ARG A 232 6.92 3.63 -19.77
C ARG A 232 6.40 2.22 -20.04
N ASN A 233 5.72 2.04 -21.18
CA ASN A 233 5.17 0.75 -21.59
C ASN A 233 6.25 -0.36 -21.65
N THR A 234 7.48 -0.01 -22.04
CA THR A 234 8.61 -0.95 -22.07
C THR A 234 8.97 -1.46 -20.68
N HIS A 235 8.93 -0.59 -19.66
CA HIS A 235 9.15 -0.97 -18.26
C HIS A 235 8.03 -1.89 -17.77
N LEU A 236 6.77 -1.55 -18.07
CA LEU A 236 5.61 -2.38 -17.72
C LEU A 236 5.73 -3.77 -18.35
N GLN A 237 6.01 -3.83 -19.65
CA GLN A 237 6.14 -5.08 -20.39
C GLN A 237 7.28 -5.95 -19.85
N ALA A 238 8.43 -5.36 -19.52
CA ALA A 238 9.57 -6.09 -18.97
C ALA A 238 9.25 -6.73 -17.62
N LEU A 239 8.47 -6.05 -16.78
CA LEU A 239 8.04 -6.55 -15.48
C LEU A 239 6.98 -7.63 -15.61
N LEU A 240 5.92 -7.37 -16.40
CA LEU A 240 4.82 -8.32 -16.58
C LEU A 240 5.25 -9.59 -17.33
N LYS A 241 6.30 -9.55 -18.15
CA LYS A 241 6.90 -10.76 -18.72
C LYS A 241 7.47 -11.74 -17.67
N ARG A 242 7.72 -11.28 -16.43
CA ARG A 242 8.28 -12.12 -15.35
C ARG A 242 7.20 -12.76 -14.48
N CYS A 243 6.17 -11.99 -14.18
CA CYS A 243 5.18 -12.36 -13.18
C CYS A 243 3.74 -12.42 -13.73
N GLY A 244 3.46 -11.81 -14.87
CA GLY A 244 2.10 -11.56 -15.37
C GLY A 244 1.22 -12.81 -15.45
N ILE A 245 1.80 -13.95 -15.86
CA ILE A 245 1.07 -15.22 -15.96
C ILE A 245 0.56 -15.74 -14.61
N TYR A 246 1.18 -15.33 -13.51
CA TYR A 246 0.80 -15.71 -12.14
C TYR A 246 -0.13 -14.69 -11.48
N LEU A 247 -0.24 -13.48 -12.04
CA LEU A 247 -0.97 -12.38 -11.40
C LEU A 247 -2.48 -12.57 -11.49
N ARG A 248 -3.11 -12.47 -10.32
CA ARG A 248 -4.55 -12.30 -10.10
C ARG A 248 -4.91 -10.86 -9.77
N SER A 249 -3.99 -10.08 -9.21
CA SER A 249 -4.21 -8.67 -8.87
C SER A 249 -3.07 -7.80 -9.39
N LEU A 250 -3.40 -6.72 -10.09
CA LEU A 250 -2.44 -5.75 -10.61
C LEU A 250 -2.90 -4.33 -10.29
N ASP A 251 -2.09 -3.58 -9.56
CA ASP A 251 -2.40 -2.20 -9.18
C ASP A 251 -1.28 -1.25 -9.59
N LEU A 252 -1.53 -0.49 -10.67
CA LEU A 252 -0.57 0.45 -11.25
C LEU A 252 -0.61 1.84 -10.59
N SER A 253 -1.49 2.05 -9.60
CA SER A 253 -1.64 3.34 -8.96
C SER A 253 -0.42 3.73 -8.13
N GLY A 254 -0.26 5.02 -7.85
CA GLY A 254 0.87 5.55 -7.09
C GLY A 254 2.15 5.77 -7.90
N THR A 255 2.27 5.19 -9.10
CA THR A 255 3.43 5.43 -9.98
C THR A 255 3.30 6.70 -10.81
N ARG A 256 4.41 7.41 -10.99
CA ARG A 256 4.51 8.43 -12.04
C ARG A 256 4.83 7.75 -13.36
N HIS A 257 3.94 7.89 -14.34
CA HIS A 257 4.04 7.15 -15.58
C HIS A 257 3.68 7.97 -16.82
N LEU A 258 4.22 7.54 -17.96
CA LEU A 258 3.86 7.95 -19.32
C LEU A 258 3.28 6.75 -20.10
N LEU A 259 2.57 5.87 -19.39
CA LEU A 259 1.82 4.77 -20.01
C LEU A 259 0.72 5.33 -20.91
N ASN A 260 0.52 4.70 -22.07
CA ASN A 260 -0.52 5.08 -23.03
C ASN A 260 -1.43 3.88 -23.33
N GLY A 261 -2.30 3.96 -24.33
CA GLY A 261 -3.25 2.89 -24.67
C GLY A 261 -2.63 1.51 -24.88
N ASN A 262 -1.36 1.41 -25.30
CA ASN A 262 -0.66 0.13 -25.45
C ASN A 262 -0.43 -0.58 -24.10
N ALA A 263 -0.47 0.13 -22.96
CA ALA A 263 -0.42 -0.50 -21.65
C ALA A 263 -1.57 -1.51 -21.46
N PHE A 264 -2.78 -1.20 -21.95
CA PHE A 264 -3.91 -2.14 -21.91
C PHE A 264 -3.60 -3.42 -22.68
N THR A 265 -3.03 -3.30 -23.88
CA THR A 265 -2.63 -4.46 -24.71
C THR A 265 -1.54 -5.30 -24.04
N ILE A 266 -0.58 -4.65 -23.38
CA ILE A 266 0.48 -5.34 -22.63
C ILE A 266 -0.12 -6.10 -21.45
N ILE A 267 -1.02 -5.49 -20.68
CA ILE A 267 -1.65 -6.12 -19.52
C ILE A 267 -2.52 -7.29 -19.97
N SER A 268 -3.39 -7.10 -20.99
CA SER A 268 -4.31 -8.14 -21.45
C SER A 268 -3.59 -9.35 -22.07
N SER A 269 -2.44 -9.14 -22.71
CA SER A 269 -1.65 -10.24 -23.30
C SER A 269 -0.78 -10.98 -22.29
N LEU A 270 -0.24 -10.30 -21.28
CA LEU A 270 0.72 -10.90 -20.33
C LEU A 270 0.07 -11.36 -19.02
N CYS A 271 -1.15 -10.92 -18.70
CA CYS A 271 -1.84 -11.24 -17.44
C CYS A 271 -3.24 -11.84 -17.70
N PRO A 272 -3.36 -13.02 -18.35
CA PRO A 272 -4.65 -13.57 -18.76
C PRO A 272 -5.54 -14.06 -17.58
N HIS A 273 -4.96 -14.25 -16.40
CA HIS A 273 -5.67 -14.77 -15.21
C HIS A 273 -6.05 -13.69 -14.18
N LEU A 274 -6.08 -12.43 -14.62
CA LEU A 274 -6.34 -11.29 -13.76
C LEU A 274 -7.79 -11.28 -13.27
N HIS A 275 -7.97 -11.12 -11.97
CA HIS A 275 -9.26 -10.93 -11.30
C HIS A 275 -9.45 -9.49 -10.84
N GLU A 276 -8.39 -8.84 -10.39
CA GLU A 276 -8.43 -7.48 -9.88
C GLU A 276 -7.44 -6.59 -10.63
N VAL A 277 -7.91 -5.41 -11.03
CA VAL A 277 -7.05 -4.45 -11.72
C VAL A 277 -7.33 -3.02 -11.27
N ASN A 278 -6.27 -2.28 -10.97
CA ASN A 278 -6.30 -0.83 -10.84
C ASN A 278 -5.46 -0.19 -11.95
N ILE A 279 -6.17 0.44 -12.87
CA ILE A 279 -5.67 1.07 -14.11
C ILE A 279 -5.97 2.58 -14.11
N SER A 280 -6.25 3.14 -12.94
CA SER A 280 -6.44 4.58 -12.76
C SER A 280 -5.23 5.35 -13.31
N GLY A 281 -5.48 6.38 -14.11
CA GLY A 281 -4.46 7.16 -14.80
C GLY A 281 -4.16 6.72 -16.24
N LEU A 282 -4.60 5.54 -16.67
CA LEU A 282 -4.44 5.09 -18.07
C LEU A 282 -5.57 5.58 -18.95
N THR A 283 -5.29 6.00 -20.18
CA THR A 283 -6.33 6.37 -21.15
C THR A 283 -6.13 5.62 -22.46
N ALA A 284 -7.23 5.16 -23.06
CA ALA A 284 -7.24 4.52 -24.36
C ALA A 284 -8.54 4.83 -25.12
N ASP A 285 -8.56 4.52 -26.41
CA ASP A 285 -9.79 4.62 -27.20
C ASP A 285 -10.77 3.48 -26.84
N SER A 286 -12.02 3.62 -27.29
CA SER A 286 -13.06 2.63 -27.03
C SER A 286 -12.76 1.24 -27.61
N LYS A 287 -11.97 1.16 -28.70
CA LYS A 287 -11.64 -0.12 -29.35
C LYS A 287 -10.65 -0.90 -28.49
N THR A 288 -9.60 -0.24 -28.00
CA THR A 288 -8.62 -0.81 -27.07
C THR A 288 -9.26 -1.26 -25.77
N LEU A 289 -10.14 -0.45 -25.17
CA LEU A 289 -10.84 -0.82 -23.93
C LEU A 289 -11.80 -2.01 -24.14
N ARG A 290 -12.44 -2.10 -25.30
CA ARG A 290 -13.26 -3.26 -25.65
C ARG A 290 -12.41 -4.52 -25.78
N ALA A 291 -11.30 -4.46 -26.50
CA ALA A 291 -10.38 -5.59 -26.62
C ALA A 291 -9.80 -6.02 -25.26
N PHE A 292 -9.54 -5.05 -24.37
CA PHE A 292 -9.10 -5.32 -23.00
C PHE A 292 -10.14 -6.10 -22.19
N SER A 293 -11.42 -5.70 -22.26
CA SER A 293 -12.50 -6.38 -21.55
C SER A 293 -12.79 -7.78 -22.10
N GLU A 294 -12.62 -7.97 -23.41
CA GLU A 294 -12.76 -9.28 -24.07
C GLU A 294 -11.64 -10.26 -23.67
N ALA A 295 -10.40 -9.78 -23.61
CA ALA A 295 -9.24 -10.59 -23.28
C ALA A 295 -9.18 -11.03 -21.81
N LEU A 296 -9.91 -10.34 -20.91
CA LEU A 296 -9.88 -10.59 -19.47
C LEU A 296 -11.29 -10.92 -18.92
N PRO A 297 -11.84 -12.11 -19.25
CA PRO A 297 -13.20 -12.50 -18.87
C PRO A 297 -13.36 -12.82 -17.38
N GLN A 298 -12.26 -13.08 -16.67
CA GLN A 298 -12.23 -13.45 -15.25
C GLN A 298 -12.17 -12.25 -14.30
N LEU A 299 -12.10 -11.02 -14.84
CA LEU A 299 -12.09 -9.81 -14.02
C LEU A 299 -13.35 -9.75 -13.15
N SER A 300 -13.13 -9.54 -11.87
CA SER A 300 -14.15 -9.40 -10.83
C SER A 300 -14.08 -8.04 -10.14
N SER A 301 -12.93 -7.36 -10.16
CA SER A 301 -12.73 -6.06 -9.53
C SER A 301 -11.97 -5.11 -10.46
N VAL A 302 -12.57 -3.97 -10.78
CA VAL A 302 -11.93 -2.94 -11.64
C VAL A 302 -11.96 -1.60 -10.93
N THR A 303 -10.77 -1.02 -10.74
CA THR A 303 -10.60 0.36 -10.28
C THR A 303 -10.10 1.22 -11.44
N TYR A 304 -10.92 2.20 -11.80
CA TYR A 304 -10.64 3.17 -12.84
C TYR A 304 -11.09 4.55 -12.38
N ALA A 305 -10.47 5.00 -11.29
CA ALA A 305 -10.83 6.19 -10.55
C ALA A 305 -10.08 7.43 -11.06
N ASN A 306 -10.64 8.60 -10.76
CA ASN A 306 -10.16 9.94 -11.08
C ASN A 306 -9.93 10.18 -12.59
N MET A 307 -10.67 9.47 -13.44
CA MET A 307 -10.59 9.59 -14.90
C MET A 307 -11.43 10.76 -15.41
N VAL A 308 -11.00 12.00 -15.11
CA VAL A 308 -11.78 13.22 -15.38
C VAL A 308 -12.02 13.47 -16.87
N SER A 309 -11.12 13.05 -17.74
CA SER A 309 -11.21 13.25 -19.21
C SER A 309 -11.92 12.12 -19.95
N VAL A 310 -12.18 10.98 -19.28
CA VAL A 310 -12.71 9.79 -19.94
C VAL A 310 -14.23 9.86 -19.99
N GLY A 311 -14.78 9.85 -21.20
CA GLY A 311 -16.21 9.88 -21.44
C GLY A 311 -16.89 8.51 -21.27
N ASP A 312 -18.21 8.54 -21.16
CA ASP A 312 -19.03 7.36 -20.86
C ASP A 312 -18.84 6.18 -21.83
N LYS A 313 -18.72 6.46 -23.14
CA LYS A 313 -18.49 5.44 -24.18
C LYS A 313 -17.24 4.60 -23.90
N ALA A 314 -16.17 5.21 -23.42
CA ALA A 314 -14.93 4.52 -23.11
C ALA A 314 -15.10 3.60 -21.89
N ILE A 315 -15.70 4.11 -20.81
CA ILE A 315 -15.99 3.32 -19.60
C ILE A 315 -16.94 2.17 -19.92
N TRP A 316 -18.00 2.41 -20.69
CA TRP A 316 -18.92 1.35 -21.15
C TRP A 316 -18.19 0.28 -21.98
N SER A 317 -17.28 0.66 -22.87
CA SER A 317 -16.50 -0.29 -23.68
C SER A 317 -15.60 -1.19 -22.82
N MET A 318 -15.20 -0.74 -21.63
CA MET A 318 -14.40 -1.52 -20.69
C MET A 318 -15.21 -2.60 -19.93
N PHE A 319 -16.53 -2.49 -19.91
CA PHE A 319 -17.40 -3.42 -19.19
C PHE A 319 -18.37 -4.20 -20.09
N ILE A 320 -18.46 -3.87 -21.38
CA ILE A 320 -19.45 -4.47 -22.27
C ILE A 320 -19.28 -5.99 -22.42
N GLN A 321 -18.06 -6.54 -22.36
CA GLN A 321 -17.81 -7.97 -22.53
C GLN A 321 -17.74 -8.76 -21.22
N ASN A 322 -17.17 -8.17 -20.15
CA ASN A 322 -16.92 -8.87 -18.89
C ASN A 322 -17.78 -8.37 -17.71
N GLY A 323 -18.62 -7.35 -17.91
CA GLY A 323 -19.43 -6.72 -16.85
C GLY A 323 -20.28 -7.71 -16.05
N VAL A 324 -20.73 -8.81 -16.69
CA VAL A 324 -21.52 -9.86 -16.03
C VAL A 324 -20.78 -10.62 -14.93
N ASN A 325 -19.44 -10.59 -14.92
CA ASN A 325 -18.60 -11.25 -13.91
C ASN A 325 -18.07 -10.30 -12.82
N ILE A 326 -18.25 -8.99 -13.02
CA ILE A 326 -17.75 -7.98 -12.11
C ILE A 326 -18.53 -8.00 -10.80
N ARG A 327 -17.78 -8.07 -9.68
CA ARG A 327 -18.25 -7.96 -8.30
C ARG A 327 -17.99 -6.59 -7.70
N LYS A 328 -16.95 -5.89 -8.14
CA LYS A 328 -16.56 -4.57 -7.61
C LYS A 328 -16.19 -3.61 -8.73
N ILE A 329 -16.76 -2.41 -8.68
CA ILE A 329 -16.34 -1.27 -9.48
C ILE A 329 -15.96 -0.09 -8.59
N ASP A 330 -14.85 0.55 -8.93
CA ASP A 330 -14.46 1.84 -8.39
C ASP A 330 -14.22 2.81 -9.53
N LEU A 331 -15.20 3.70 -9.74
CA LEU A 331 -15.18 4.75 -10.75
C LEU A 331 -15.21 6.14 -10.11
N ARG A 332 -14.76 6.25 -8.85
CA ARG A 332 -14.78 7.52 -8.11
C ARG A 332 -14.03 8.60 -8.89
N GLY A 333 -14.52 9.83 -8.90
CA GLY A 333 -13.90 10.98 -9.54
C GLY A 333 -14.05 11.04 -11.07
N CYS A 334 -14.79 10.11 -11.68
CA CYS A 334 -15.09 10.13 -13.12
C CYS A 334 -16.19 11.15 -13.46
N LYS A 335 -15.85 12.44 -13.45
CA LYS A 335 -16.80 13.56 -13.58
C LYS A 335 -17.64 13.58 -14.87
N LEU A 336 -17.17 12.93 -15.94
CA LEU A 336 -17.87 12.83 -17.22
C LEU A 336 -18.76 11.58 -17.36
N LEU A 337 -18.77 10.70 -16.36
CA LEU A 337 -19.58 9.49 -16.34
C LEU A 337 -21.08 9.86 -16.25
N LYS A 338 -21.87 9.34 -17.20
CA LYS A 338 -23.33 9.43 -17.23
C LYS A 338 -23.99 8.16 -16.71
N GLY A 339 -23.27 7.04 -16.73
CA GLY A 339 -23.66 5.77 -16.13
C GLY A 339 -24.13 4.71 -17.13
N TYR A 340 -23.93 4.84 -18.45
CA TYR A 340 -24.39 3.78 -19.39
C TYR A 340 -23.67 2.45 -19.18
N CYS A 341 -22.51 2.43 -18.52
CA CYS A 341 -21.84 1.20 -18.11
C CYS A 341 -22.64 0.38 -17.09
N LEU A 342 -23.52 1.01 -16.30
CA LEU A 342 -24.22 0.32 -15.20
C LEU A 342 -25.16 -0.79 -15.70
N LYS A 343 -25.69 -0.67 -16.93
CA LYS A 343 -26.53 -1.71 -17.55
C LYS A 343 -25.77 -2.98 -17.96
N SER A 344 -24.43 -2.94 -17.95
CA SER A 344 -23.58 -4.08 -18.32
C SER A 344 -23.32 -5.05 -17.17
N PHE A 345 -23.71 -4.68 -15.94
CA PHE A 345 -23.49 -5.52 -14.76
C PHE A 345 -24.65 -6.49 -14.51
N SER A 346 -24.40 -7.46 -13.63
CA SER A 346 -25.34 -8.53 -13.26
C SER A 346 -25.57 -8.58 -11.76
N ALA A 347 -26.33 -9.58 -11.31
CA ALA A 347 -26.58 -9.86 -9.89
C ALA A 347 -25.32 -10.30 -9.10
N LYS A 348 -24.15 -10.44 -9.76
CA LYS A 348 -22.86 -10.67 -9.09
C LYS A 348 -22.23 -9.40 -8.54
N LEU A 349 -22.68 -8.21 -8.95
CA LEU A 349 -22.12 -6.94 -8.50
C LEU A 349 -22.47 -6.70 -7.03
N GLU A 350 -21.44 -6.50 -6.21
CA GLU A 350 -21.54 -6.36 -4.75
C GLU A 350 -21.08 -4.97 -4.27
N HIS A 351 -20.06 -4.37 -4.90
CA HIS A 351 -19.47 -3.10 -4.47
C HIS A 351 -19.44 -2.08 -5.61
N VAL A 352 -20.09 -0.93 -5.39
CA VAL A 352 -20.26 0.13 -6.38
C VAL A 352 -19.81 1.48 -5.79
N LEU A 353 -18.63 1.94 -6.18
CA LEU A 353 -18.07 3.21 -5.71
C LEU A 353 -18.11 4.24 -6.84
N LEU A 354 -18.99 5.25 -6.71
CA LEU A 354 -19.23 6.28 -7.73
C LEU A 354 -19.05 7.71 -7.17
N ASP A 355 -18.37 7.87 -6.04
CA ASP A 355 -18.12 9.18 -5.43
C ASP A 355 -17.58 10.19 -6.45
N GLY A 356 -18.15 11.39 -6.53
CA GLY A 356 -17.71 12.46 -7.42
C GLY A 356 -18.14 12.30 -8.88
N CYS A 357 -18.96 11.29 -9.22
CA CYS A 357 -19.57 11.15 -10.54
C CYS A 357 -20.76 12.12 -10.71
N SER A 358 -20.48 13.41 -10.80
CA SER A 358 -21.49 14.49 -10.79
C SER A 358 -22.47 14.50 -11.99
N ARG A 359 -22.22 13.70 -13.03
CA ARG A 359 -23.00 13.69 -14.28
C ARG A 359 -23.88 12.45 -14.48
N LEU A 360 -23.96 11.57 -13.47
CA LEU A 360 -24.86 10.42 -13.53
C LEU A 360 -26.28 10.84 -13.91
N GLU A 361 -26.87 10.11 -14.86
CA GLU A 361 -28.24 10.34 -15.32
C GLU A 361 -29.22 9.47 -14.54
N ARG A 362 -30.45 9.91 -14.34
CA ARG A 362 -31.45 9.21 -13.51
C ARG A 362 -31.60 7.73 -13.88
N LEU A 363 -31.74 7.44 -15.17
CA LEU A 363 -31.99 6.09 -15.68
C LEU A 363 -30.87 5.09 -15.37
N CYS A 364 -29.63 5.56 -15.16
CA CYS A 364 -28.50 4.64 -14.94
C CYS A 364 -28.58 3.92 -13.59
N LEU A 365 -29.16 4.56 -12.56
CA LEU A 365 -29.36 3.94 -11.26
C LEU A 365 -30.56 2.98 -11.27
N GLU A 366 -31.58 3.26 -12.07
CA GLU A 366 -32.69 2.31 -12.30
C GLU A 366 -32.18 1.04 -13.00
N ASP A 367 -31.36 1.19 -14.04
CA ASP A 367 -30.68 0.07 -14.71
C ASP A 367 -29.84 -0.76 -13.71
N LEU A 368 -29.10 -0.09 -12.83
CA LEU A 368 -28.32 -0.73 -11.77
C LEU A 368 -29.22 -1.51 -10.79
N CYS A 369 -30.29 -0.89 -10.31
CA CYS A 369 -31.25 -1.51 -9.38
C CYS A 369 -31.88 -2.77 -9.96
N LEU A 370 -32.27 -2.73 -11.24
CA LEU A 370 -32.93 -3.85 -11.92
C LEU A 370 -31.98 -5.04 -12.15
N ARG A 371 -30.70 -4.79 -12.41
CA ARG A 371 -29.73 -5.81 -12.82
C ARG A 371 -28.86 -6.33 -11.69
N SER A 372 -28.64 -5.51 -10.66
CA SER A 372 -27.70 -5.79 -9.57
C SER A 372 -28.38 -5.64 -8.20
N PRO A 373 -29.39 -6.47 -7.86
CA PRO A 373 -30.10 -6.38 -6.58
C PRO A 373 -29.27 -6.82 -5.36
N ASN A 374 -28.13 -7.49 -5.58
CA ASN A 374 -27.25 -8.02 -4.52
C ASN A 374 -26.11 -7.05 -4.13
N VAL A 375 -26.20 -5.78 -4.52
CA VAL A 375 -25.22 -4.77 -4.10
C VAL A 375 -25.24 -4.64 -2.58
N LYS A 376 -24.06 -4.80 -1.97
CA LYS A 376 -23.81 -4.67 -0.54
C LYS A 376 -23.26 -3.30 -0.16
N GLU A 377 -22.49 -2.68 -1.07
CA GLU A 377 -21.93 -1.34 -0.86
C GLU A 377 -22.22 -0.43 -2.05
N LEU A 378 -22.85 0.71 -1.78
CA LEU A 378 -23.16 1.73 -2.76
C LEU A 378 -22.74 3.11 -2.23
N ARG A 379 -21.76 3.73 -2.90
CA ARG A 379 -21.28 5.08 -2.57
C ARG A 379 -21.56 6.05 -3.70
N LEU A 380 -22.29 7.11 -3.38
CA LEU A 380 -22.83 8.11 -4.29
C LEU A 380 -22.50 9.54 -3.82
N ASN A 381 -21.39 9.72 -3.09
CA ASN A 381 -21.03 11.01 -2.54
C ASN A 381 -20.78 12.02 -3.67
N GLY A 382 -21.31 13.24 -3.56
CA GLY A 382 -21.14 14.26 -4.61
C GLY A 382 -21.79 13.93 -5.97
N CYS A 383 -22.72 12.98 -6.03
CA CYS A 383 -23.51 12.67 -7.23
C CYS A 383 -24.77 13.54 -7.29
N PHE A 384 -24.60 14.85 -7.51
CA PHE A 384 -25.63 15.88 -7.31
C PHE A 384 -26.89 15.81 -8.21
N ARG A 385 -26.93 14.89 -9.18
CA ARG A 385 -28.10 14.67 -10.07
C ARG A 385 -29.05 13.58 -9.60
N ILE A 386 -28.74 12.94 -8.48
CA ILE A 386 -29.60 11.93 -7.86
C ILE A 386 -30.84 12.62 -7.30
N SER A 387 -31.99 11.97 -7.46
CA SER A 387 -33.30 12.44 -7.03
C SER A 387 -33.98 11.47 -6.07
N ASP A 388 -35.08 11.90 -5.44
CA ASP A 388 -35.93 11.04 -4.59
C ASP A 388 -36.39 9.75 -5.29
N GLU A 389 -36.68 9.82 -6.59
CA GLU A 389 -37.03 8.64 -7.41
C GLU A 389 -35.88 7.61 -7.41
N ASN A 390 -34.64 8.07 -7.48
CA ASN A 390 -33.48 7.17 -7.44
C ASN A 390 -33.30 6.53 -6.07
N ILE A 391 -33.47 7.29 -4.98
CA ILE A 391 -33.41 6.75 -3.62
C ILE A 391 -34.50 5.69 -3.42
N ASN A 392 -35.73 5.97 -3.86
CA ASN A 392 -36.82 5.00 -3.79
C ASN A 392 -36.56 3.72 -4.59
N SER A 393 -35.96 3.83 -5.78
CA SER A 393 -35.57 2.65 -6.57
C SER A 393 -34.51 1.82 -5.86
N ILE A 394 -33.49 2.47 -5.29
CA ILE A 394 -32.44 1.80 -4.51
C ILE A 394 -33.04 1.05 -3.32
N THR A 395 -33.87 1.74 -2.51
CA THR A 395 -34.42 1.17 -1.27
C THR A 395 -35.39 0.02 -1.53
N ARG A 396 -36.08 0.02 -2.68
CA ARG A 396 -36.98 -1.07 -3.10
C ARG A 396 -36.25 -2.27 -3.67
N CYS A 397 -35.15 -2.07 -4.39
CA CYS A 397 -34.49 -3.15 -5.15
C CYS A 397 -33.29 -3.76 -4.42
N MET A 398 -32.60 -3.02 -3.55
CA MET A 398 -31.33 -3.43 -2.92
C MET A 398 -31.51 -3.78 -1.44
N SER A 399 -32.31 -4.81 -1.13
CA SER A 399 -32.58 -5.22 0.26
C SER A 399 -31.35 -5.77 1.00
N ASN A 400 -30.31 -6.17 0.28
CA ASN A 400 -29.04 -6.67 0.81
C ASN A 400 -27.99 -5.56 1.04
N LEU A 401 -28.36 -4.29 0.89
CA LEU A 401 -27.43 -3.18 1.04
C LEU A 401 -26.97 -3.05 2.50
N GLU A 402 -25.67 -3.19 2.72
CA GLU A 402 -25.03 -3.13 4.04
C GLU A 402 -24.34 -1.79 4.28
N LYS A 403 -23.89 -1.12 3.22
CA LYS A 403 -23.13 0.12 3.28
C LYS A 403 -23.66 1.13 2.26
N PHE A 404 -24.13 2.27 2.75
CA PHE A 404 -24.64 3.34 1.91
C PHE A 404 -24.02 4.69 2.27
N SER A 405 -23.63 5.45 1.26
CA SER A 405 -22.97 6.74 1.43
C SER A 405 -23.51 7.75 0.42
N LEU A 406 -24.04 8.87 0.92
CA LEU A 406 -24.61 9.96 0.12
C LEU A 406 -24.27 11.32 0.78
N CYS A 407 -22.97 11.55 0.95
CA CYS A 407 -22.41 12.77 1.51
C CYS A 407 -22.30 13.89 0.45
N GLY A 408 -22.52 15.13 0.86
CA GLY A 408 -22.43 16.33 0.03
C GLY A 408 -23.58 17.32 0.27
N ASP A 409 -23.33 18.59 -0.03
CA ASP A 409 -24.18 19.76 0.31
C ASP A 409 -25.05 20.30 -0.83
N ASN A 410 -24.95 19.73 -2.03
CA ASN A 410 -25.59 20.24 -3.24
C ASN A 410 -26.59 19.26 -3.89
N PHE A 411 -27.25 18.42 -3.10
CA PHE A 411 -28.32 17.55 -3.59
C PHE A 411 -29.63 18.32 -3.74
N THR A 412 -29.80 19.07 -4.83
CA THR A 412 -30.99 19.92 -5.06
C THR A 412 -32.26 19.16 -5.44
N MET A 413 -32.13 17.89 -5.82
CA MET A 413 -33.24 17.02 -6.24
C MET A 413 -33.63 15.98 -5.18
N ILE A 414 -32.99 16.03 -4.01
CA ILE A 414 -33.28 15.15 -2.88
C ILE A 414 -33.99 15.96 -1.81
N THR A 415 -35.17 15.48 -1.40
CA THR A 415 -35.93 16.09 -0.31
C THR A 415 -35.76 15.29 0.97
N SER A 416 -36.06 15.93 2.10
CA SER A 416 -36.08 15.25 3.40
C SER A 416 -37.03 14.05 3.40
N SER A 417 -38.23 14.20 2.83
CA SER A 417 -39.20 13.11 2.66
C SER A 417 -38.65 11.96 1.80
N GLY A 418 -37.90 12.27 0.74
CA GLY A 418 -37.26 11.26 -0.09
C GLY A 418 -36.20 10.45 0.64
N LEU A 419 -35.40 11.07 1.50
CA LEU A 419 -34.41 10.35 2.31
C LEU A 419 -35.04 9.42 3.35
N VAL A 420 -36.26 9.69 3.84
CA VAL A 420 -36.96 8.79 4.79
C VAL A 420 -37.11 7.37 4.22
N ALA A 421 -37.13 7.21 2.89
CA ALA A 421 -37.16 5.90 2.24
C ALA A 421 -35.97 4.99 2.62
N LEU A 422 -34.83 5.55 3.06
CA LEU A 422 -33.68 4.78 3.55
C LEU A 422 -34.01 3.89 4.74
N SER A 423 -35.07 4.20 5.50
CA SER A 423 -35.55 3.35 6.60
C SER A 423 -36.04 1.95 6.15
N GLN A 424 -36.30 1.74 4.86
CA GLN A 424 -36.65 0.44 4.28
C GLN A 424 -35.44 -0.52 4.21
N LEU A 425 -34.22 0.01 4.29
CA LEU A 425 -32.99 -0.79 4.18
C LEU A 425 -32.59 -1.36 5.55
N THR A 426 -33.20 -2.49 5.90
CA THR A 426 -33.06 -3.10 7.25
C THR A 426 -31.71 -3.78 7.51
N ASN A 427 -30.92 -4.04 6.46
CA ASN A 427 -29.59 -4.65 6.57
C ASN A 427 -28.44 -3.63 6.66
N LEU A 428 -28.74 -2.33 6.67
CA LEU A 428 -27.70 -1.31 6.75
C LEU A 428 -26.88 -1.45 8.04
N SER A 429 -25.58 -1.55 7.84
CA SER A 429 -24.55 -1.59 8.87
C SER A 429 -23.69 -0.32 8.88
N GLU A 430 -23.52 0.35 7.74
CA GLU A 430 -22.79 1.60 7.61
C GLU A 430 -23.63 2.62 6.82
N LEU A 431 -23.87 3.79 7.42
CA LEU A 431 -24.60 4.89 6.78
C LEU A 431 -23.83 6.21 6.94
N MET A 432 -23.52 6.86 5.82
CA MET A 432 -22.82 8.14 5.78
C MET A 432 -23.65 9.17 5.00
N LEU A 433 -24.04 10.28 5.63
CA LEU A 433 -24.85 11.36 5.07
C LEU A 433 -24.25 12.73 5.42
N ASP A 434 -22.93 12.82 5.50
CA ASP A 434 -22.23 14.06 5.88
C ASP A 434 -22.54 15.20 4.92
N HIS A 435 -22.65 16.42 5.43
CA HIS A 435 -23.00 17.63 4.69
C HIS A 435 -24.36 17.57 3.97
N ASN A 436 -25.16 16.52 4.16
CA ASN A 436 -26.41 16.36 3.45
C ASN A 436 -27.53 17.17 4.12
N SER A 437 -27.90 18.28 3.48
CA SER A 437 -28.90 19.23 3.99
C SER A 437 -30.33 18.65 4.07
N ALA A 438 -30.61 17.55 3.36
CA ALA A 438 -31.91 16.88 3.38
C ALA A 438 -32.11 15.99 4.63
N VAL A 439 -31.07 15.72 5.43
CA VAL A 439 -31.21 14.98 6.69
C VAL A 439 -32.14 15.74 7.64
N SER A 440 -33.23 15.09 8.08
CA SER A 440 -34.28 15.68 8.91
C SER A 440 -34.61 14.83 10.13
N ASN A 441 -35.39 15.39 11.07
CA ASN A 441 -35.84 14.66 12.26
C ASN A 441 -36.64 13.40 11.88
N GLU A 442 -37.51 13.47 10.88
CA GLU A 442 -38.33 12.35 10.43
C GLU A 442 -37.46 11.17 9.96
N LEU A 443 -36.36 11.46 9.26
CA LEU A 443 -35.39 10.45 8.87
C LEU A 443 -34.74 9.80 10.10
N LEU A 444 -34.29 10.61 11.07
CA LEU A 444 -33.68 10.09 12.30
C LEU A 444 -34.67 9.25 13.10
N GLU A 445 -35.93 9.68 13.21
CA GLU A 445 -36.97 8.92 13.90
C GLU A 445 -37.26 7.57 13.22
N ALA A 446 -37.22 7.52 11.89
CA ALA A 446 -37.42 6.31 11.11
C ALA A 446 -36.22 5.35 11.16
N LEU A 447 -34.99 5.87 11.22
CA LEU A 447 -33.75 5.07 11.26
C LEU A 447 -33.37 4.61 12.69
N PHE A 448 -33.64 5.44 13.70
CA PHE A 448 -33.21 5.21 15.08
C PHE A 448 -34.23 4.32 15.80
N VAL A 449 -34.31 3.07 15.35
CA VAL A 449 -35.18 2.03 15.89
C VAL A 449 -34.34 0.90 16.50
N PRO A 450 -34.84 0.18 17.52
CA PRO A 450 -34.07 -0.89 18.19
C PRO A 450 -33.65 -2.04 17.26
N SER A 451 -34.38 -2.27 16.17
CA SER A 451 -34.07 -3.32 15.18
C SER A 451 -32.97 -2.94 14.18
N SER A 452 -32.46 -1.71 14.25
CA SER A 452 -31.42 -1.24 13.34
C SER A 452 -30.10 -1.98 13.57
N ARG A 453 -29.42 -2.32 12.48
CA ARG A 453 -28.13 -3.04 12.46
C ARG A 453 -26.93 -2.10 12.28
N LEU A 454 -27.15 -0.79 12.37
CA LEU A 454 -26.10 0.21 12.18
C LEU A 454 -24.97 0.03 13.19
N ARG A 455 -23.76 -0.15 12.64
CA ARG A 455 -22.48 -0.13 13.35
C ARG A 455 -21.71 1.16 13.08
N LYS A 456 -21.89 1.76 11.91
CA LYS A 456 -21.28 3.05 11.58
C LYS A 456 -22.32 4.04 11.12
N LEU A 457 -22.31 5.22 11.73
CA LEU A 457 -23.20 6.32 11.38
C LEU A 457 -22.41 7.63 11.35
N SER A 458 -22.50 8.33 10.23
CA SER A 458 -21.94 9.67 10.07
C SER A 458 -22.99 10.59 9.49
N ILE A 459 -23.31 11.64 10.23
CA ILE A 459 -24.22 12.72 9.82
C ILE A 459 -23.56 14.08 10.15
N ALA A 460 -22.24 14.15 10.00
CA ALA A 460 -21.48 15.36 10.31
C ALA A 460 -21.89 16.50 9.38
N TYR A 461 -22.07 17.71 9.92
CA TYR A 461 -22.54 18.88 9.16
C TYR A 461 -23.87 18.66 8.41
N ALA A 462 -24.65 17.66 8.78
CA ALA A 462 -25.90 17.31 8.09
C ALA A 462 -27.08 18.15 8.57
N GLY A 463 -28.13 18.17 7.76
CA GLY A 463 -29.34 18.94 8.00
C GLY A 463 -29.15 20.44 7.80
N CYS A 464 -30.26 21.17 7.74
CA CYS A 464 -30.23 22.63 7.90
C CYS A 464 -30.03 22.97 9.39
N SER A 465 -29.36 24.08 9.71
CA SER A 465 -29.01 24.48 11.09
C SER A 465 -30.19 24.61 12.06
N VAL A 466 -31.42 24.64 11.54
CA VAL A 466 -32.70 24.70 12.29
C VAL A 466 -33.48 23.38 12.24
N ALA A 467 -33.07 22.44 11.37
CA ALA A 467 -33.87 21.26 11.05
C ALA A 467 -33.70 20.10 12.04
N LEU A 468 -32.51 19.93 12.64
CA LEU A 468 -32.27 18.83 13.58
C LEU A 468 -32.49 19.27 15.02
N THR A 469 -33.22 18.46 15.80
CA THR A 469 -33.51 18.73 17.21
C THR A 469 -32.82 17.73 18.14
N GLU A 470 -32.58 18.15 19.38
CA GLU A 470 -32.09 17.26 20.44
C GLU A 470 -33.03 16.05 20.64
N SER A 471 -34.35 16.27 20.59
CA SER A 471 -35.36 15.24 20.82
C SER A 471 -35.34 14.11 19.78
N SER A 472 -35.01 14.41 18.53
CA SER A 472 -34.87 13.37 17.50
C SER A 472 -33.54 12.63 17.64
N LEU A 473 -32.45 13.36 17.91
CA LEU A 473 -31.10 12.78 18.05
C LEU A 473 -30.92 11.93 19.30
N THR A 474 -31.54 12.25 20.43
CA THR A 474 -31.49 11.43 21.65
C THR A 474 -31.95 9.98 21.42
N ARG A 475 -32.77 9.73 20.38
CA ARG A 475 -33.16 8.38 19.97
C ARG A 475 -31.99 7.52 19.48
N ILE A 476 -30.82 8.10 19.20
CA ILE A 476 -29.60 7.37 18.84
C ILE A 476 -29.26 6.28 19.87
N GLY A 477 -29.65 6.45 21.14
CA GLY A 477 -29.53 5.42 22.19
C GLY A 477 -30.28 4.11 21.89
N LYS A 478 -31.17 4.08 20.89
CA LYS A 478 -31.80 2.85 20.38
C LYS A 478 -30.85 2.01 19.50
N LEU A 479 -29.78 2.61 18.98
CA LEU A 479 -28.80 1.95 18.10
C LEU A 479 -27.68 1.30 18.94
N GLN A 480 -27.99 0.15 19.55
CA GLN A 480 -27.11 -0.50 20.53
C GLN A 480 -25.84 -1.13 19.92
N PHE A 481 -25.80 -1.30 18.60
CA PHE A 481 -24.67 -1.90 17.87
C PHE A 481 -23.67 -0.88 17.30
N LEU A 482 -23.86 0.42 17.56
CA LEU A 482 -22.96 1.45 17.05
C LEU A 482 -21.53 1.28 17.58
N GLU A 483 -20.57 1.39 16.66
CA GLU A 483 -19.13 1.29 16.87
C GLU A 483 -18.41 2.57 16.43
N ASP A 484 -18.82 3.18 15.31
CA ASP A 484 -18.22 4.41 14.75
C ASP A 484 -19.32 5.46 14.54
N VAL A 485 -19.22 6.58 15.24
CA VAL A 485 -20.24 7.61 15.25
C VAL A 485 -19.59 8.98 15.01
N ASP A 486 -20.04 9.68 13.99
CA ASP A 486 -19.63 11.04 13.71
C ASP A 486 -20.86 11.96 13.64
N LEU A 487 -20.97 12.82 14.66
CA LEU A 487 -22.02 13.83 14.82
C LEU A 487 -21.43 15.24 14.79
N SER A 488 -20.25 15.41 14.19
CA SER A 488 -19.52 16.68 14.19
C SER A 488 -20.36 17.82 13.61
N ALA A 489 -20.21 19.01 14.22
CA ALA A 489 -20.81 20.27 13.83
C ALA A 489 -22.35 20.27 13.80
N LEU A 490 -22.99 19.40 14.58
CA LEU A 490 -24.42 19.42 14.80
C LEU A 490 -24.74 20.21 16.07
N THR A 491 -25.47 21.33 15.92
CA THR A 491 -25.92 22.17 17.05
C THR A 491 -26.88 21.45 18.00
N ALA A 492 -27.58 20.42 17.50
CA ALA A 492 -28.49 19.58 18.27
C ALA A 492 -27.78 18.55 19.16
N VAL A 493 -26.45 18.41 19.06
CA VAL A 493 -25.67 17.55 19.95
C VAL A 493 -25.41 18.30 21.26
N THR A 494 -26.19 17.95 22.28
CA THR A 494 -26.11 18.46 23.64
C THR A 494 -25.68 17.37 24.63
N ASN A 495 -25.55 17.73 25.91
CA ASN A 495 -25.28 16.79 26.99
C ASN A 495 -26.28 15.62 27.03
N ALA A 496 -27.55 15.84 26.67
CA ALA A 496 -28.59 14.81 26.67
C ALA A 496 -28.34 13.75 25.60
N VAL A 497 -28.01 14.17 24.36
CA VAL A 497 -27.67 13.25 23.26
C VAL A 497 -26.45 12.41 23.61
N VAL A 498 -25.40 13.05 24.13
CA VAL A 498 -24.15 12.35 24.49
C VAL A 498 -24.37 11.40 25.67
N SER A 499 -25.23 11.75 26.63
CA SER A 499 -25.60 10.86 27.74
C SER A 499 -26.35 9.61 27.29
N GLU A 500 -27.22 9.73 26.28
CA GLU A 500 -27.88 8.58 25.65
C GLU A 500 -26.88 7.65 24.97
N ILE A 501 -25.89 8.19 24.25
CA ILE A 501 -24.79 7.40 23.66
C ILE A 501 -23.98 6.70 24.76
N GLY A 502 -23.54 7.45 25.77
CA GLY A 502 -22.71 6.93 26.86
C GLY A 502 -23.40 5.86 27.71
N SER A 503 -24.73 5.88 27.82
CA SER A 503 -25.49 4.91 28.60
C SER A 503 -25.99 3.70 27.81
N LYS A 504 -26.30 3.85 26.51
CA LYS A 504 -26.96 2.79 25.72
C LYS A 504 -26.13 2.21 24.58
N CYS A 505 -25.18 2.97 24.03
CA CYS A 505 -24.36 2.55 22.87
C CYS A 505 -22.98 2.03 23.32
N LEU A 506 -22.96 0.97 24.15
CA LEU A 506 -21.74 0.46 24.81
C LEU A 506 -20.71 -0.19 23.85
N ALA A 507 -21.08 -0.39 22.58
CA ALA A 507 -20.19 -0.91 21.54
C ALA A 507 -19.30 0.16 20.89
N VAL A 508 -19.54 1.44 21.19
CA VAL A 508 -18.83 2.57 20.54
C VAL A 508 -17.33 2.48 20.78
N ARG A 509 -16.58 2.55 19.68
CA ARG A 509 -15.12 2.59 19.61
C ARG A 509 -14.63 3.94 19.13
N LYS A 510 -15.32 4.58 18.19
CA LYS A 510 -14.96 5.89 17.67
C LYS A 510 -16.15 6.84 17.79
N LEU A 511 -15.94 7.96 18.45
CA LEU A 511 -16.95 8.99 18.65
C LEU A 511 -16.35 10.35 18.28
N LYS A 512 -16.89 10.97 17.24
CA LYS A 512 -16.48 12.30 16.79
C LYS A 512 -17.63 13.28 17.00
N LEU A 513 -17.33 14.34 17.74
CA LEU A 513 -18.25 15.39 18.17
C LEU A 513 -17.63 16.76 17.84
N CYS A 514 -16.81 16.86 16.80
CA CYS A 514 -16.01 18.05 16.54
C CYS A 514 -16.91 19.25 16.27
N GLY A 515 -16.68 20.38 16.93
CA GLY A 515 -17.45 21.60 16.70
C GLY A 515 -18.91 21.54 17.16
N CYS A 516 -19.27 20.59 18.03
CA CYS A 516 -20.59 20.58 18.68
C CYS A 516 -20.64 21.67 19.76
N THR A 517 -21.16 22.85 19.40
CA THR A 517 -21.08 24.07 20.23
C THR A 517 -21.95 24.04 21.49
N CYS A 518 -22.96 23.17 21.54
CA CYS A 518 -23.87 23.01 22.67
C CYS A 518 -23.49 21.85 23.62
N LEU A 519 -22.33 21.22 23.38
CA LEU A 519 -21.79 20.17 24.24
C LEU A 519 -20.94 20.77 25.35
N GLU A 520 -21.22 20.37 26.58
CA GLU A 520 -20.52 20.84 27.79
C GLU A 520 -19.88 19.66 28.54
N ASP A 521 -19.21 19.98 29.65
CA ASP A 521 -18.49 19.02 30.49
C ASP A 521 -19.36 17.83 30.96
N GLN A 522 -20.62 18.08 31.30
CA GLN A 522 -21.54 17.03 31.76
C GLN A 522 -21.78 15.96 30.70
N GLY A 523 -21.86 16.35 29.43
CA GLY A 523 -21.99 15.42 28.30
C GLY A 523 -20.76 14.54 28.16
N VAL A 524 -19.56 15.11 28.24
CA VAL A 524 -18.31 14.33 28.12
C VAL A 524 -18.12 13.37 29.30
N CYS A 525 -18.42 13.81 30.53
CA CYS A 525 -18.40 12.96 31.73
C CYS A 525 -19.31 11.72 31.61
N SER A 526 -20.40 11.81 30.84
CA SER A 526 -21.34 10.69 30.65
C SER A 526 -20.74 9.52 29.85
N LEU A 527 -19.64 9.74 29.13
CA LEU A 527 -18.99 8.75 28.26
C LEU A 527 -18.12 7.72 29.03
N LYS A 528 -17.98 7.87 30.35
CA LYS A 528 -17.18 6.98 31.22
C LYS A 528 -17.51 5.49 31.13
N ASN A 529 -18.71 5.15 30.67
CA ASN A 529 -19.17 3.76 30.54
C ASN A 529 -18.74 3.09 29.22
N LEU A 530 -18.21 3.85 28.24
CA LEU A 530 -17.80 3.34 26.94
C LEU A 530 -16.44 2.61 27.00
N ARG A 531 -16.41 1.42 27.59
CA ARG A 531 -15.17 0.65 27.83
C ARG A 531 -14.42 0.20 26.57
N LYS A 532 -15.04 0.32 25.39
CA LYS A 532 -14.45 -0.01 24.08
C LYS A 532 -13.98 1.22 23.31
N LEU A 533 -14.11 2.42 23.88
CA LEU A 533 -13.73 3.67 23.24
C LEU A 533 -12.23 3.65 22.94
N GLU A 534 -11.89 3.88 21.67
CA GLU A 534 -10.54 3.96 21.12
C GLU A 534 -10.26 5.35 20.56
N LEU A 535 -11.29 6.08 20.13
CA LEU A 535 -11.17 7.44 19.63
C LEU A 535 -12.32 8.30 20.13
N LEU A 536 -11.99 9.40 20.81
CA LEU A 536 -12.92 10.49 21.09
C LEU A 536 -12.36 11.79 20.51
N ASP A 537 -13.10 12.40 19.57
CA ASP A 537 -12.74 13.71 19.03
C ASP A 537 -13.77 14.75 19.46
N ILE A 538 -13.35 15.67 20.33
CA ILE A 538 -14.15 16.81 20.82
C ILE A 538 -13.51 18.14 20.41
N THR A 539 -12.71 18.12 19.33
CA THR A 539 -12.07 19.30 18.76
C THR A 539 -13.08 20.39 18.43
N GLY A 540 -12.91 21.58 19.01
CA GLY A 540 -13.78 22.72 18.73
C GLY A 540 -15.10 22.74 19.52
N CYS A 541 -15.31 21.84 20.49
CA CYS A 541 -16.37 21.96 21.48
C CYS A 541 -16.00 23.05 22.50
N ILE A 542 -16.38 24.29 22.21
CA ILE A 542 -15.92 25.47 22.96
C ILE A 542 -16.35 25.52 24.43
N MET A 543 -17.42 24.80 24.81
CA MET A 543 -17.93 24.74 26.19
C MET A 543 -17.42 23.52 26.97
N VAL A 544 -16.59 22.67 26.36
CA VAL A 544 -15.93 21.55 27.05
C VAL A 544 -14.60 22.04 27.62
N THR A 545 -14.41 21.81 28.91
CA THR A 545 -13.22 22.18 29.68
C THR A 545 -12.50 20.93 30.21
N ASN A 546 -11.44 21.15 30.98
CA ASN A 546 -10.76 20.07 31.69
C ASN A 546 -11.66 19.39 32.74
N LEU A 547 -12.72 20.05 33.24
CA LEU A 547 -13.63 19.46 34.22
C LEU A 547 -14.44 18.28 33.65
N GLY A 548 -14.76 18.30 32.35
CA GLY A 548 -15.43 17.18 31.67
C GLY A 548 -14.48 16.06 31.25
N VAL A 549 -13.25 16.42 30.85
CA VAL A 549 -12.29 15.48 30.28
C VAL A 549 -11.53 14.69 31.36
N GLN A 550 -11.14 15.33 32.47
CA GLN A 550 -10.36 14.65 33.52
C GLN A 550 -11.08 13.42 34.11
N PRO A 551 -12.37 13.49 34.51
CA PRO A 551 -13.08 12.32 35.02
C PRO A 551 -13.20 11.17 34.01
N LEU A 552 -13.21 11.51 32.71
CA LEU A 552 -13.19 10.52 31.64
C LEU A 552 -11.83 9.83 31.58
N LEU A 553 -10.72 10.59 31.63
CA LEU A 553 -9.36 10.05 31.64
C LEU A 553 -9.11 9.12 32.82
N ASP A 554 -9.62 9.48 34.01
CA ASP A 554 -9.52 8.65 35.22
C ASP A 554 -10.15 7.25 35.04
N CYS A 555 -11.10 7.11 34.11
CA CYS A 555 -11.74 5.84 33.79
C CYS A 555 -10.96 4.95 32.80
N PHE A 556 -9.91 5.49 32.17
CA PHE A 556 -9.01 4.81 31.21
C PHE A 556 -7.53 4.99 31.61
N PRO A 557 -7.11 4.48 32.78
CA PRO A 557 -5.72 4.63 33.22
C PRO A 557 -4.76 3.87 32.29
N ALA A 558 -3.71 4.55 31.82
CA ALA A 558 -2.61 3.90 31.13
C ALA A 558 -1.87 3.01 32.13
N THR A 559 -1.93 1.69 31.96
CA THR A 559 -1.05 0.77 32.69
C THR A 559 0.08 0.35 31.74
N GLU A 560 1.31 0.20 32.23
CA GLU A 560 2.51 -0.14 31.43
C GLU A 560 2.36 -1.43 30.57
N ASN A 561 1.32 -2.23 30.82
CA ASN A 561 1.04 -3.51 30.13
C ASN A 561 -0.27 -3.54 29.34
N ASP A 562 -1.08 -2.47 29.31
CA ASP A 562 -2.30 -2.43 28.51
C ASP A 562 -1.99 -1.94 27.08
N LEU A 563 -2.02 -2.86 26.11
CA LEU A 563 -1.92 -2.53 24.68
C LEU A 563 -3.17 -1.79 24.13
N ARG A 564 -4.12 -1.40 24.99
CA ARG A 564 -5.35 -0.69 24.61
C ARG A 564 -5.11 0.82 24.62
N GLN A 565 -4.82 1.36 23.45
CA GLN A 565 -4.65 2.81 23.25
C GLN A 565 -6.00 3.48 23.02
N VAL A 566 -6.39 4.39 23.92
CA VAL A 566 -7.50 5.32 23.70
C VAL A 566 -6.93 6.66 23.25
N GLN A 567 -7.18 7.04 22.00
CA GLN A 567 -6.79 8.32 21.44
C GLN A 567 -7.88 9.36 21.69
N ILE A 568 -7.62 10.33 22.54
CA ILE A 568 -8.53 11.45 22.75
C ILE A 568 -7.97 12.66 22.02
N ALA A 569 -8.62 13.01 20.91
CA ALA A 569 -8.29 14.19 20.13
C ALA A 569 -8.96 15.42 20.78
N LEU A 570 -8.12 16.33 21.27
CA LEU A 570 -8.51 17.59 21.89
C LEU A 570 -7.92 18.75 21.07
N LYS A 571 -8.72 19.79 20.85
CA LYS A 571 -8.20 21.10 20.42
C LYS A 571 -8.56 22.14 21.48
N VAL A 572 -7.62 22.40 22.37
CA VAL A 572 -7.72 23.48 23.35
C VAL A 572 -7.40 24.79 22.62
N ALA A 573 -8.31 25.77 22.68
CA ALA A 573 -8.01 27.11 22.21
C ALA A 573 -6.82 27.65 23.04
N ASN A 574 -5.75 28.06 22.37
CA ASN A 574 -4.49 28.60 22.91
C ASN A 574 -3.50 27.60 23.55
N SER A 575 -2.99 26.65 22.78
CA SER A 575 -1.55 26.38 22.64
C SER A 575 -1.34 25.12 21.78
N ALA A 576 -0.14 24.97 21.22
CA ALA A 576 0.24 23.99 20.21
C ALA A 576 -0.30 22.56 20.47
N LYS A 577 -0.77 21.90 19.40
CA LYS A 577 -1.03 20.45 19.26
C LYS A 577 -0.78 19.63 20.55
N ALA A 578 -1.78 19.54 21.41
CA ALA A 578 -1.86 18.44 22.38
C ALA A 578 -2.59 17.28 21.70
N LEU A 579 -1.89 16.57 20.80
CA LEU A 579 -2.22 15.18 20.56
C LEU A 579 -1.80 14.45 21.84
N LEU A 580 -2.71 14.33 22.81
CA LEU A 580 -2.50 13.42 23.92
C LEU A 580 -2.75 12.01 23.39
N GLN A 581 -1.72 11.48 22.71
CA GLN A 581 -1.64 10.08 22.36
C GLN A 581 -1.23 9.35 23.64
N PHE A 582 -2.21 8.88 24.40
CA PHE A 582 -1.94 7.96 25.51
C PHE A 582 -1.66 6.58 24.88
N THR A 583 -0.38 6.19 24.88
CA THR A 583 0.11 4.90 24.38
C THR A 583 -0.06 3.79 25.37
#